data_AF-A0A1I8GH31-F1
#
_entry.id   AF-A0A1I8GH31-F1
#
_cell.length_a   1.000
_cell.length_b   1.000
_cell.length_c   1.000
_cell.angle_alpha   90.00
_cell.angle_beta   90.00
_cell.angle_gamma   90.00
#
_symmetry.space_group_name_H-M   'P 1'
#
loop_
_entity.id
_entity.type
_entity.pdbx_description
1 polymer ?
#
loop_
_entity_poly.entity_id
_entity_poly.type
_entity_poly.pdbx_seq_one_letter_code
_entity_poly.pdbx_strand_id
1 'polypeptide(L)'
;CIPTRHSVLPCSIFIGSQRHAQRRKETEERSGQTLNLSIEKQLVDKRPVSASEAARHQQLLSELLSRVSDVEPLAGENYFQEEETLVRFLKAREWNLDAAEKQLRDAIAWRRSYQPLTVDCRWCHEQPGYHSMRQVGFDIVGRPVIYSSFSQGDAVRYNVEDSVAHCTYLMENAKRTMAPGVNSWIFVIDCTGLSLPQCNPGLANGVVSVFSNFYPEQMDRIVCVNHSSLFHGVWNAIKMFIDPKTVKKMKFVRGKDKMQRKFREIFGEHLAAWLLEEIRLNKLEPLPETQERFWEAPMRPGLHDPRGCADYVEKYVDPYFINLAQQGELAVARPHPNIADQQTGRIASHIPKAARKKAGKKQPSQQQQQQQQQQQQQHGLQSQASAAGASAADPAADQELLAAYGVTPVSVDELEDASDSDSDVDNKDGRKTAKTNGAGQ
;
A
#
# COMPACT_ATOMS: atom_id res chain seq x y z
N CYS A 1 56.85 64.89 8.31
CA CYS A 1 56.78 64.15 7.03
C CYS A 1 56.12 62.80 7.25
N ILE A 2 54.95 62.57 6.65
CA ILE A 2 54.41 61.34 6.04
C ILE A 2 52.90 61.62 5.77
N PRO A 3 52.42 61.58 4.51
CA PRO A 3 51.00 61.70 4.21
C PRO A 3 50.31 60.33 4.07
N THR A 4 49.05 60.27 4.49
CA THR A 4 48.13 59.12 4.38
C THR A 4 47.70 58.85 2.93
N ARG A 5 47.85 57.60 2.45
CA ARG A 5 47.27 57.13 1.17
C ARG A 5 45.94 56.40 1.43
N HIS A 6 44.87 56.90 0.82
CA HIS A 6 43.65 56.13 0.59
C HIS A 6 43.90 55.03 -0.46
N SER A 7 43.65 53.77 -0.10
CA SER A 7 43.63 52.64 -1.03
C SER A 7 42.22 52.47 -1.62
N VAL A 8 42.07 52.76 -2.90
CA VAL A 8 40.89 52.42 -3.71
C VAL A 8 40.98 50.92 -4.03
N LEU A 9 40.02 50.13 -3.53
CA LEU A 9 39.87 48.72 -3.92
C LEU A 9 39.43 48.64 -5.39
N PRO A 10 39.97 47.72 -6.21
CA PRO A 10 39.64 47.63 -7.62
C PRO A 10 38.20 47.11 -7.83
N CYS A 11 37.43 47.86 -8.60
CA CYS A 11 36.03 47.64 -9.00
C CYS A 11 35.76 46.24 -9.62
N SER A 12 36.80 45.52 -10.02
CA SER A 12 36.74 44.20 -10.66
C SER A 12 36.25 43.07 -9.74
N ILE A 13 36.47 43.16 -8.42
CA ILE A 13 36.05 42.12 -7.46
C ILE A 13 34.54 42.20 -7.18
N PHE A 14 33.97 43.42 -7.17
CA PHE A 14 32.55 43.65 -6.93
C PHE A 14 31.69 43.19 -8.12
N ILE A 15 32.17 43.39 -9.35
CA ILE A 15 31.47 42.98 -10.59
C ILE A 15 31.45 41.44 -10.72
N GLY A 16 32.52 40.75 -10.32
CA GLY A 16 32.58 39.28 -10.33
C GLY A 16 31.60 38.62 -9.35
N SER A 17 31.44 39.20 -8.16
CA SER A 17 30.49 38.74 -7.14
C SER A 17 29.03 38.91 -7.60
N GLN A 18 28.69 40.06 -8.20
CA GLN A 18 27.34 40.30 -8.72
C GLN A 18 26.99 39.39 -9.91
N ARG A 19 27.93 39.13 -10.82
CA ARG A 19 27.71 38.18 -11.95
C ARG A 19 27.50 36.74 -11.47
N HIS A 20 28.18 36.33 -10.39
CA HIS A 20 27.97 35.00 -9.80
C HIS A 20 26.62 34.88 -9.09
N ALA A 21 26.19 35.92 -8.36
CA ALA A 21 24.88 35.96 -7.72
C ALA A 21 23.74 35.98 -8.74
N GLN A 22 23.91 36.70 -9.85
CA GLN A 22 22.92 36.77 -10.92
C GLN A 22 22.79 35.46 -11.70
N ARG A 23 23.92 34.79 -12.01
CA ARG A 23 23.90 33.44 -12.59
C ARG A 23 23.24 32.41 -11.67
N ARG A 24 23.43 32.52 -10.34
CA ARG A 24 22.74 31.65 -9.37
C ARG A 24 21.23 31.88 -9.39
N LYS A 25 20.78 33.14 -9.34
CA LYS A 25 19.36 33.49 -9.45
C LYS A 25 18.74 33.02 -10.78
N GLU A 26 19.41 33.24 -11.90
CA GLU A 26 18.93 32.77 -13.22
C GLU A 26 18.87 31.24 -13.30
N THR A 27 19.78 30.53 -12.63
CA THR A 27 19.76 29.06 -12.56
C THR A 27 18.63 28.57 -11.66
N GLU A 28 18.38 29.23 -10.54
CA GLU A 28 17.28 28.95 -9.61
C GLU A 28 15.91 29.23 -10.26
N GLU A 29 15.74 30.36 -10.95
CA GLU A 29 14.53 30.69 -11.69
C GLU A 29 14.27 29.70 -12.83
N ARG A 30 15.30 29.34 -13.60
CA ARG A 30 15.18 28.34 -14.67
C ARG A 30 14.89 26.94 -14.13
N SER A 31 15.47 26.58 -12.99
CA SER A 31 15.17 25.34 -12.27
C SER A 31 13.73 25.33 -11.76
N GLY A 32 13.25 26.45 -11.19
CA GLY A 32 11.86 26.61 -10.74
C GLY A 32 10.84 26.52 -11.88
N GLN A 33 11.11 27.18 -13.02
CA GLN A 33 10.28 27.05 -14.22
C GLN A 33 10.27 25.60 -14.74
N THR A 34 11.43 24.94 -14.80
CA THR A 34 11.53 23.54 -15.24
C THR A 34 10.79 22.59 -14.29
N LEU A 35 10.84 22.85 -12.98
CA LEU A 35 10.11 22.10 -11.96
C LEU A 35 8.60 22.28 -12.14
N ASN A 36 8.11 23.51 -12.33
CA ASN A 36 6.69 23.79 -12.56
C ASN A 36 6.15 23.11 -13.83
N LEU A 37 6.88 23.19 -14.95
CA LEU A 37 6.53 22.45 -16.17
C LEU A 37 6.55 20.92 -15.98
N SER A 38 7.44 20.41 -15.13
CA SER A 38 7.53 18.98 -14.82
C SER A 38 6.36 18.53 -13.92
N ILE A 39 5.94 19.38 -12.97
CA ILE A 39 4.74 19.18 -12.14
C ILE A 39 3.49 19.19 -13.03
N GLU A 40 3.33 20.20 -13.89
CA GLU A 40 2.21 20.30 -14.83
C GLU A 40 2.15 19.06 -15.74
N LYS A 41 3.28 18.62 -16.31
CA LYS A 41 3.31 17.40 -17.14
C LYS A 41 3.00 16.12 -16.37
N GLN A 42 3.28 16.05 -15.07
CA GLN A 42 2.91 14.91 -14.22
C GLN A 42 1.43 14.95 -13.78
N LEU A 43 0.81 16.12 -13.78
CA LEU A 43 -0.61 16.31 -13.49
C LEU A 43 -1.49 16.22 -14.76
N VAL A 44 -0.94 16.57 -15.92
CA VAL A 44 -1.65 16.72 -17.20
C VAL A 44 -1.23 15.62 -18.17
N ASP A 45 -1.88 14.46 -18.06
CA ASP A 45 -1.93 13.49 -19.16
C ASP A 45 -3.34 12.92 -19.28
N LYS A 46 -4.32 13.80 -19.47
CA LYS A 46 -5.71 13.42 -19.74
C LYS A 46 -6.23 14.25 -20.90
N ARG A 47 -6.65 13.55 -21.97
CA ARG A 47 -7.47 14.12 -23.04
C ARG A 47 -8.64 14.88 -22.39
N PRO A 48 -8.98 16.11 -22.82
CA PRO A 48 -10.13 16.82 -22.31
C PRO A 48 -11.39 15.97 -22.53
N VAL A 49 -12.11 15.70 -21.44
CA VAL A 49 -13.38 14.96 -21.45
C VAL A 49 -14.42 15.84 -22.11
N SER A 50 -15.20 15.30 -23.06
CA SER A 50 -16.26 16.09 -23.69
C SER A 50 -17.34 16.44 -22.68
N ALA A 51 -18.07 17.55 -22.90
CA ALA A 51 -19.16 17.95 -22.00
C ALA A 51 -20.23 16.85 -21.83
N SER A 52 -20.51 16.08 -22.89
CA SER A 52 -21.42 14.94 -22.83
C SER A 52 -20.89 13.78 -21.99
N GLU A 53 -19.58 13.48 -22.08
CA GLU A 53 -18.96 12.45 -21.25
C GLU A 53 -18.92 12.86 -19.77
N ALA A 54 -18.64 14.14 -19.48
CA ALA A 54 -18.64 14.67 -18.13
C ALA A 54 -20.04 14.59 -17.49
N ALA A 55 -21.09 14.96 -18.23
CA ALA A 55 -22.47 14.81 -17.78
C ALA A 55 -22.84 13.35 -17.49
N ARG A 56 -22.42 12.42 -18.37
CA ARG A 56 -22.63 10.98 -18.17
C ARG A 56 -21.91 10.47 -16.92
N HIS A 57 -20.66 10.89 -16.70
CA HIS A 57 -19.89 10.51 -15.52
C HIS A 57 -20.53 11.05 -14.23
N GLN A 58 -21.06 12.28 -14.25
CA GLN A 58 -21.79 12.83 -13.11
C GLN A 58 -23.06 12.03 -12.80
N GLN A 59 -23.81 11.64 -13.84
CA GLN A 59 -25.01 10.81 -13.67
C GLN A 59 -24.67 9.45 -13.04
N LEU A 60 -23.61 8.79 -13.53
CA LEU A 60 -23.15 7.51 -12.98
C LEU A 60 -22.70 7.63 -11.53
N LEU A 61 -22.10 8.75 -11.16
CA LEU A 61 -21.69 9.01 -9.79
C LEU A 61 -22.89 9.17 -8.85
N SER A 62 -23.87 9.99 -9.23
CA SER A 62 -25.09 10.18 -8.45
C SER A 62 -25.88 8.87 -8.30
N GLU A 63 -25.96 8.09 -9.37
CA GLU A 63 -26.62 6.78 -9.35
C GLU A 63 -25.86 5.80 -8.45
N LEU A 64 -24.53 5.70 -8.55
CA LEU A 64 -23.74 4.83 -7.69
C LEU A 64 -23.91 5.18 -6.21
N LEU A 65 -23.86 6.48 -5.88
CA LEU A 65 -24.10 6.97 -4.52
C LEU A 65 -25.49 6.56 -4.02
N SER A 66 -26.53 6.74 -4.84
CA SER A 66 -27.89 6.32 -4.51
C SER A 66 -27.96 4.82 -4.24
N ARG A 67 -27.32 4.01 -5.09
CA ARG A 67 -27.37 2.55 -4.96
C ARG A 67 -26.69 2.06 -3.69
N VAL A 68 -25.57 2.63 -3.27
CA VAL A 68 -24.84 2.19 -2.06
C VAL A 68 -25.26 2.91 -0.79
N SER A 69 -26.29 3.76 -0.84
CA SER A 69 -26.79 4.49 0.33
C SER A 69 -27.46 3.59 1.38
N ASP A 70 -27.75 2.33 1.04
CA ASP A 70 -28.31 1.31 1.93
C ASP A 70 -27.26 0.67 2.86
N VAL A 71 -25.97 0.88 2.60
CA VAL A 71 -24.87 0.32 3.41
C VAL A 71 -24.14 1.39 4.18
N GLU A 72 -23.90 1.13 5.46
CA GLU A 72 -23.09 2.01 6.29
C GLU A 72 -21.59 1.75 6.08
N PRO A 73 -20.75 2.81 5.99
CA PRO A 73 -19.31 2.66 5.97
C PRO A 73 -18.79 2.17 7.35
N LEU A 74 -17.48 1.91 7.46
CA LEU A 74 -16.91 1.61 8.77
C LEU A 74 -17.12 2.81 9.73
N ALA A 75 -17.33 2.54 11.02
CA ALA A 75 -17.53 3.61 12.00
C ALA A 75 -16.30 4.55 12.04
N GLY A 76 -16.55 5.86 11.94
CA GLY A 76 -15.50 6.88 11.94
C GLY A 76 -14.87 7.18 10.58
N GLU A 77 -15.39 6.63 9.48
CA GLU A 77 -15.03 7.04 8.11
C GLU A 77 -16.22 7.54 7.29
N ASN A 78 -15.93 8.40 6.34
CA ASN A 78 -16.84 8.98 5.35
C ASN A 78 -16.62 8.35 3.95
N TYR A 79 -16.22 7.07 3.91
CA TYR A 79 -15.54 6.44 2.77
C TYR A 79 -16.16 6.72 1.39
N PHE A 80 -17.41 6.31 1.15
CA PHE A 80 -18.10 6.54 -0.12
C PHE A 80 -18.88 7.86 -0.16
N GLN A 81 -18.89 8.61 0.94
CA GLN A 81 -19.44 9.97 0.98
C GLN A 81 -18.47 10.97 0.33
N GLU A 82 -17.20 10.59 0.16
CA GLU A 82 -16.22 11.31 -0.67
C GLU A 82 -16.41 10.96 -2.15
N GLU A 83 -16.70 11.98 -2.97
CA GLU A 83 -16.90 11.84 -4.42
C GLU A 83 -15.71 11.13 -5.09
N GLU A 84 -14.48 11.45 -4.67
CA GLU A 84 -13.27 10.84 -5.20
C GLU A 84 -13.23 9.33 -5.02
N THR A 85 -13.79 8.79 -3.93
CA THR A 85 -13.88 7.35 -3.71
C THR A 85 -14.78 6.72 -4.76
N LEU A 86 -15.99 7.24 -4.97
CA LEU A 86 -16.92 6.74 -5.99
C LEU A 86 -16.29 6.75 -7.40
N VAL A 87 -15.62 7.86 -7.75
CA VAL A 87 -14.92 8.00 -9.02
C VAL A 87 -13.83 6.94 -9.22
N ARG A 88 -13.10 6.55 -8.17
CA ARG A 88 -12.06 5.50 -8.25
C ARG A 88 -12.66 4.14 -8.59
N PHE A 89 -13.76 3.75 -7.95
CA PHE A 89 -14.44 2.49 -8.23
C PHE A 89 -15.03 2.47 -9.64
N LEU A 90 -15.67 3.57 -10.07
CA LEU A 90 -16.14 3.71 -11.46
C LEU A 90 -15.00 3.59 -12.46
N LYS A 91 -13.89 4.31 -12.27
CA LYS A 91 -12.72 4.24 -13.17
C LYS A 91 -12.09 2.84 -13.23
N ALA A 92 -11.97 2.17 -12.09
CA ALA A 92 -11.42 0.83 -11.99
C ALA A 92 -12.26 -0.24 -12.72
N ARG A 93 -13.54 0.07 -12.97
CA ARG A 93 -14.48 -0.77 -13.72
C ARG A 93 -14.94 -0.13 -15.02
N GLU A 94 -14.14 0.80 -15.56
CA GLU A 94 -14.36 1.41 -16.88
C GLU A 94 -15.74 2.06 -17.03
N TRP A 95 -16.21 2.66 -15.93
CA TRP A 95 -17.52 3.29 -15.82
C TRP A 95 -18.69 2.31 -16.02
N ASN A 96 -18.47 1.00 -15.84
CA ASN A 96 -19.53 0.02 -15.68
C ASN A 96 -20.09 0.13 -14.25
N LEU A 97 -21.36 0.54 -14.16
CA LEU A 97 -22.02 0.85 -12.90
C LEU A 97 -22.19 -0.37 -12.01
N ASP A 98 -22.72 -1.48 -12.54
CA ASP A 98 -23.02 -2.68 -11.74
C ASP A 98 -21.73 -3.32 -11.20
N ALA A 99 -20.67 -3.35 -12.00
CA ALA A 99 -19.37 -3.86 -11.56
C ALA A 99 -18.70 -2.95 -10.53
N ALA A 100 -18.86 -1.62 -10.67
CA ALA A 100 -18.35 -0.65 -9.70
C ALA A 100 -19.11 -0.74 -8.37
N GLU A 101 -20.43 -0.87 -8.42
CA GLU A 101 -21.29 -1.08 -7.26
C GLU A 101 -20.88 -2.35 -6.51
N LYS A 102 -20.77 -3.48 -7.21
CA LYS A 102 -20.35 -4.74 -6.60
C LYS A 102 -19.00 -4.58 -5.89
N GLN A 103 -18.01 -3.99 -6.57
CA GLN A 103 -16.68 -3.82 -6.00
C GLN A 103 -16.70 -2.88 -4.78
N LEU A 104 -17.47 -1.80 -4.82
CA LEU A 104 -17.60 -0.85 -3.72
C LEU A 104 -18.26 -1.50 -2.50
N ARG A 105 -19.34 -2.27 -2.69
CA ARG A 105 -19.98 -3.04 -1.61
C ARG A 105 -19.04 -4.06 -1.01
N ASP A 106 -18.31 -4.82 -1.83
CA ASP A 106 -17.30 -5.78 -1.37
C ASP A 106 -16.21 -5.07 -0.53
N ALA A 107 -15.79 -3.87 -0.95
CA ALA A 107 -14.82 -3.08 -0.20
C ALA A 107 -15.38 -2.57 1.13
N ILE A 108 -16.61 -2.05 1.17
CA ILE A 108 -17.26 -1.60 2.41
C ILE A 108 -17.39 -2.77 3.40
N ALA A 109 -17.86 -3.93 2.93
CA ALA A 109 -17.97 -5.13 3.75
C ALA A 109 -16.60 -5.60 4.29
N TRP A 110 -15.57 -5.58 3.46
CA TRP A 110 -14.20 -5.88 3.89
C TRP A 110 -13.67 -4.87 4.92
N ARG A 111 -13.90 -3.57 4.73
CA ARG A 111 -13.46 -2.55 5.69
C ARG A 111 -14.10 -2.75 7.06
N ARG A 112 -15.40 -3.09 7.09
CA ARG A 112 -16.14 -3.38 8.32
C ARG A 112 -15.62 -4.63 9.06
N SER A 113 -15.27 -5.68 8.32
CA SER A 113 -14.78 -6.93 8.94
C SER A 113 -13.29 -6.89 9.28
N TYR A 114 -12.46 -6.33 8.41
CA TYR A 114 -11.00 -6.33 8.54
C TYR A 114 -10.45 -5.17 9.39
N GLN A 115 -11.19 -4.08 9.54
CA GLN A 115 -10.80 -2.93 10.36
C GLN A 115 -9.44 -2.31 9.95
N PRO A 116 -9.28 -1.88 8.68
CA PRO A 116 -7.98 -1.41 8.17
C PRO A 116 -7.47 -0.15 8.88
N LEU A 117 -8.34 0.67 9.48
CA LEU A 117 -7.95 1.89 10.18
C LEU A 117 -7.08 1.60 11.42
N THR A 118 -7.32 0.47 12.08
CA THR A 118 -6.64 0.03 13.31
C THR A 118 -5.74 -1.18 13.09
N VAL A 119 -5.66 -1.71 11.86
CA VAL A 119 -4.73 -2.81 11.56
C VAL A 119 -3.32 -2.42 11.97
N ASP A 120 -2.58 -3.39 12.49
CA ASP A 120 -1.19 -3.27 12.87
C ASP A 120 -0.41 -4.55 12.53
N CYS A 121 0.88 -4.40 12.22
CA CYS A 121 1.70 -5.52 11.78
C CYS A 121 2.41 -6.20 12.95
N ARG A 122 1.75 -7.21 13.52
CA ARG A 122 2.29 -8.05 14.62
C ARG A 122 3.74 -8.50 14.39
N TRP A 123 4.07 -8.96 13.18
CA TRP A 123 5.41 -9.48 12.88
C TRP A 123 6.50 -8.42 12.86
N CYS A 124 6.16 -7.18 12.53
CA CYS A 124 7.13 -6.10 12.70
C CYS A 124 7.47 -5.93 14.18
N HIS A 125 6.49 -5.98 15.09
CA HIS A 125 6.75 -5.89 16.54
C HIS A 125 7.57 -7.07 17.07
N GLU A 126 7.19 -8.31 16.69
CA GLU A 126 7.84 -9.52 17.20
C GLU A 126 9.22 -9.76 16.59
N GLN A 127 9.43 -9.36 15.33
CA GLN A 127 10.65 -9.60 14.58
C GLN A 127 11.07 -8.34 13.80
N PRO A 128 11.85 -7.43 14.41
CA PRO A 128 12.34 -6.24 13.73
C PRO A 128 13.12 -6.58 12.45
N GLY A 129 12.86 -5.78 11.41
CA GLY A 129 13.42 -6.00 10.08
C GLY A 129 12.72 -7.09 9.27
N TYR A 130 11.56 -7.60 9.71
CA TYR A 130 10.76 -8.55 8.94
C TYR A 130 10.27 -7.91 7.63
N HIS A 131 9.48 -6.83 7.71
CA HIS A 131 9.17 -5.99 6.55
C HIS A 131 10.08 -4.75 6.51
N SER A 132 10.56 -4.37 5.33
CA SER A 132 11.34 -3.14 5.12
C SER A 132 10.54 -1.99 4.50
N MET A 133 9.34 -2.29 4.02
CA MET A 133 8.49 -1.34 3.30
C MET A 133 7.99 -0.25 4.25
N ARG A 134 8.27 1.01 3.93
CA ARG A 134 7.90 2.18 4.75
C ARG A 134 7.73 3.44 3.91
N GLN A 135 6.97 4.41 4.40
CA GLN A 135 6.98 5.75 3.82
C GLN A 135 8.28 6.46 4.19
N VAL A 136 8.88 7.16 3.23
CA VAL A 136 10.18 7.83 3.39
C VAL A 136 10.17 9.30 2.97
N GLY A 137 9.05 9.81 2.44
CA GLY A 137 8.96 11.16 1.92
C GLY A 137 7.74 11.37 1.03
N PHE A 138 7.79 12.46 0.26
CA PHE A 138 6.78 12.83 -0.73
C PHE A 138 7.43 13.13 -2.08
N ASP A 139 6.70 12.88 -3.16
CA ASP A 139 7.07 13.33 -4.50
C ASP A 139 6.89 14.84 -4.67
N ILE A 140 7.24 15.39 -5.85
CA ILE A 140 7.15 16.85 -6.09
C ILE A 140 5.71 17.40 -6.10
N VAL A 141 4.69 16.54 -6.13
CA VAL A 141 3.28 16.96 -6.05
C VAL A 141 2.62 16.57 -4.73
N GLY A 142 3.40 16.08 -3.76
CA GLY A 142 2.93 15.75 -2.42
C GLY A 142 2.39 14.33 -2.25
N ARG A 143 2.62 13.40 -3.21
CA ARG A 143 2.26 11.99 -3.05
C ARG A 143 3.19 11.29 -2.07
N PRO A 144 2.67 10.53 -1.09
CA PRO A 144 3.49 9.65 -0.26
C PRO A 144 4.36 8.71 -1.10
N VAL A 145 5.64 8.62 -0.75
CA VAL A 145 6.60 7.71 -1.39
C VAL A 145 6.92 6.56 -0.43
N ILE A 146 6.52 5.36 -0.82
CA ILE A 146 6.74 4.12 -0.09
C ILE A 146 7.97 3.42 -0.67
N TYR A 147 9.02 3.28 0.14
CA TYR A 147 10.27 2.61 -0.24
C TYR A 147 10.37 1.22 0.37
N SER A 148 10.92 0.26 -0.37
CA SER A 148 11.26 -1.07 0.13
C SER A 148 12.52 -1.59 -0.54
N SER A 149 13.37 -2.28 0.24
CA SER A 149 14.56 -2.99 -0.25
C SER A 149 14.58 -4.44 0.26
N PHE A 150 14.88 -5.38 -0.64
CA PHE A 150 15.00 -6.81 -0.28
C PHE A 150 16.24 -7.09 0.57
N SER A 151 17.24 -6.22 0.53
CA SER A 151 18.44 -6.27 1.35
C SER A 151 18.13 -5.97 2.81
N GLN A 152 17.09 -5.18 3.10
CA GLN A 152 16.69 -4.77 4.45
C GLN A 152 15.69 -5.75 5.08
N GLY A 153 14.68 -6.20 4.34
CA GLY A 153 13.63 -7.09 4.85
C GLY A 153 14.07 -8.55 5.00
N ASP A 154 13.45 -9.32 5.89
CA ASP A 154 13.64 -10.77 6.01
C ASP A 154 12.49 -11.50 5.34
N ALA A 155 12.77 -12.02 4.15
CA ALA A 155 11.77 -12.62 3.30
C ALA A 155 11.71 -14.14 3.36
N VAL A 156 12.48 -14.77 4.26
CA VAL A 156 12.50 -16.23 4.38
C VAL A 156 11.21 -16.75 5.05
N ARG A 157 10.41 -15.88 5.68
CA ARG A 157 9.25 -16.27 6.47
C ARG A 157 7.95 -15.55 6.14
N TYR A 158 7.85 -14.85 5.01
CA TYR A 158 6.61 -14.13 4.64
C TYR A 158 5.42 -15.08 4.53
N ASN A 159 4.44 -14.88 5.41
CA ASN A 159 3.10 -15.39 5.19
C ASN A 159 2.25 -14.29 4.51
N VAL A 160 1.18 -14.72 3.83
CA VAL A 160 0.33 -13.80 3.05
C VAL A 160 -0.39 -12.81 3.96
N GLU A 161 -0.89 -13.27 5.10
CA GLU A 161 -1.67 -12.49 6.05
C GLU A 161 -0.85 -11.33 6.65
N ASP A 162 0.40 -11.59 7.03
CA ASP A 162 1.29 -10.59 7.61
C ASP A 162 1.62 -9.47 6.63
N SER A 163 1.90 -9.84 5.37
CA SER A 163 2.19 -8.87 4.32
C SER A 163 0.93 -8.10 3.93
N VAL A 164 -0.25 -8.73 3.94
CA VAL A 164 -1.52 -8.03 3.77
C VAL A 164 -1.75 -7.04 4.91
N ALA A 165 -1.51 -7.41 6.17
CA ALA A 165 -1.62 -6.52 7.31
C ALA A 165 -0.64 -5.35 7.22
N HIS A 166 0.63 -5.62 6.90
CA HIS A 166 1.65 -4.57 6.74
C HIS A 166 1.34 -3.64 5.57
N CYS A 167 0.97 -4.17 4.41
CA CYS A 167 0.59 -3.34 3.28
C CYS A 167 -0.66 -2.50 3.58
N THR A 168 -1.67 -3.07 4.23
CA THR A 168 -2.87 -2.33 4.63
C THR A 168 -2.54 -1.20 5.61
N TYR A 169 -1.72 -1.51 6.63
CA TYR A 169 -1.19 -0.53 7.57
C TYR A 169 -0.53 0.65 6.84
N LEU A 170 0.34 0.35 5.87
CA LEU A 170 1.04 1.37 5.09
C LEU A 170 0.11 2.21 4.21
N MET A 171 -0.91 1.61 3.59
CA MET A 171 -1.83 2.35 2.71
C MET A 171 -2.72 3.30 3.51
N GLU A 172 -3.24 2.86 4.65
CA GLU A 172 -4.02 3.74 5.53
C GLU A 172 -3.15 4.86 6.13
N ASN A 173 -1.89 4.57 6.46
CA ASN A 173 -0.96 5.62 6.90
C ASN A 173 -0.57 6.59 5.78
N ALA A 174 -0.38 6.10 4.55
CA ALA A 174 -0.11 6.96 3.40
C ALA A 174 -1.24 7.98 3.23
N LYS A 175 -2.50 7.55 3.32
CA LYS A 175 -3.68 8.43 3.26
C LYS A 175 -3.65 9.53 4.32
N ARG A 176 -3.25 9.22 5.57
CA ARG A 176 -3.13 10.21 6.67
C ARG A 176 -2.08 11.29 6.43
N THR A 177 -1.12 11.04 5.52
CA THR A 177 -0.06 12.01 5.19
C THR A 177 -0.30 12.78 3.89
N MET A 178 -1.35 12.43 3.13
CA MET A 178 -1.65 13.09 1.86
C MET A 178 -2.08 14.53 2.10
N ALA A 179 -1.53 15.46 1.32
CA ALA A 179 -2.03 16.82 1.27
C ALA A 179 -3.42 16.85 0.61
N PRO A 180 -4.26 17.87 0.89
CA PRO A 180 -5.54 18.06 0.20
C PRO A 180 -5.37 18.02 -1.32
N GLY A 181 -6.24 17.28 -2.02
CA GLY A 181 -6.19 17.08 -3.47
C GLY A 181 -5.21 16.00 -3.94
N VAL A 182 -4.34 15.48 -3.08
CA VAL A 182 -3.50 14.31 -3.37
C VAL A 182 -4.28 13.04 -3.03
N ASN A 183 -4.34 12.10 -3.99
CA ASN A 183 -5.16 10.89 -3.86
C ASN A 183 -4.43 9.60 -4.23
N SER A 184 -3.10 9.68 -4.42
CA SER A 184 -2.31 8.54 -4.84
C SER A 184 -0.92 8.51 -4.20
N TRP A 185 -0.30 7.34 -4.21
CA TRP A 185 1.06 7.08 -3.70
C TRP A 185 1.97 6.51 -4.78
N ILE A 186 3.28 6.56 -4.52
CA ILE A 186 4.33 5.98 -5.35
C ILE A 186 5.09 4.91 -4.58
N PHE A 187 5.34 3.77 -5.21
CA PHE A 187 6.26 2.78 -4.68
C PHE A 187 7.65 2.91 -5.31
N VAL A 188 8.70 2.78 -4.51
CA VAL A 188 10.07 2.59 -4.96
C VAL A 188 10.55 1.23 -4.46
N ILE A 189 10.77 0.30 -5.39
CA ILE A 189 11.19 -1.07 -5.10
C ILE A 189 12.66 -1.22 -5.48
N ASP A 190 13.51 -1.33 -4.48
CA ASP A 190 14.92 -1.63 -4.63
C ASP A 190 15.16 -3.14 -4.59
N CYS A 191 15.41 -3.75 -5.75
CA CYS A 191 15.66 -5.18 -5.87
C CYS A 191 17.05 -5.63 -5.37
N THR A 192 17.81 -4.75 -4.71
CA THR A 192 19.08 -5.14 -4.07
C THR A 192 18.82 -6.19 -3.01
N GLY A 193 19.60 -7.28 -3.04
CA GLY A 193 19.41 -8.43 -2.14
C GLY A 193 18.31 -9.41 -2.55
N LEU A 194 17.60 -9.20 -3.67
CA LEU A 194 16.56 -10.11 -4.15
C LEU A 194 17.11 -11.52 -4.41
N SER A 195 16.47 -12.52 -3.82
CA SER A 195 16.79 -13.94 -3.93
C SER A 195 15.53 -14.81 -4.08
N LEU A 196 15.71 -16.03 -4.59
CA LEU A 196 14.59 -16.96 -4.89
C LEU A 196 13.61 -17.21 -3.72
N PRO A 197 14.05 -17.37 -2.46
CA PRO A 197 13.11 -17.57 -1.34
C PRO A 197 12.11 -16.42 -1.17
N GLN A 198 12.45 -15.22 -1.65
CA GLN A 198 11.61 -14.01 -1.53
C GLN A 198 10.60 -13.92 -2.68
N CYS A 199 10.75 -14.76 -3.71
CA CYS A 199 9.92 -14.76 -4.90
C CYS A 199 8.73 -15.70 -4.70
N ASN A 200 7.81 -15.34 -3.80
CA ASN A 200 6.59 -16.11 -3.52
C ASN A 200 5.40 -15.55 -4.33
N PRO A 201 4.88 -16.27 -5.34
CA PRO A 201 3.75 -15.79 -6.14
C PRO A 201 2.45 -15.65 -5.34
N GLY A 202 2.22 -16.50 -4.34
CA GLY A 202 1.04 -16.42 -3.47
C GLY A 202 1.04 -15.14 -2.64
N LEU A 203 2.22 -14.76 -2.12
CA LEU A 203 2.42 -13.48 -1.43
C LEU A 203 2.12 -12.29 -2.34
N ALA A 204 2.72 -12.29 -3.54
CA ALA A 204 2.50 -11.25 -4.52
C ALA A 204 1.02 -11.13 -4.90
N ASN A 205 0.33 -12.26 -5.11
CA ASN A 205 -1.08 -12.28 -5.43
C ASN A 205 -1.96 -11.74 -4.29
N GLY A 206 -1.68 -12.11 -3.04
CA GLY A 206 -2.41 -11.59 -1.88
C GLY A 206 -2.32 -10.08 -1.76
N VAL A 207 -1.12 -9.51 -1.85
CA VAL A 207 -0.90 -8.06 -1.79
C VAL A 207 -1.55 -7.34 -2.98
N VAL A 208 -1.39 -7.86 -4.20
CA VAL A 208 -2.02 -7.31 -5.41
C VAL A 208 -3.54 -7.34 -5.31
N SER A 209 -4.11 -8.39 -4.73
CA SER A 209 -5.55 -8.54 -4.55
C SER A 209 -6.11 -7.47 -3.61
N VAL A 210 -5.42 -7.18 -2.50
CA VAL A 210 -5.82 -6.11 -1.58
C VAL A 210 -5.83 -4.75 -2.28
N PHE A 211 -4.77 -4.42 -3.03
CA PHE A 211 -4.71 -3.14 -3.76
C PHE A 211 -5.79 -3.04 -4.83
N SER A 212 -6.01 -4.10 -5.60
CA SER A 212 -6.93 -4.08 -6.74
C SER A 212 -8.38 -4.06 -6.31
N ASN A 213 -8.73 -4.76 -5.21
CA ASN A 213 -10.09 -4.88 -4.74
C ASN A 213 -10.51 -3.71 -3.85
N PHE A 214 -9.62 -3.26 -2.95
CA PHE A 214 -10.00 -2.35 -1.86
C PHE A 214 -9.38 -0.95 -1.95
N TYR A 215 -8.34 -0.77 -2.76
CA TYR A 215 -7.66 0.52 -2.97
C TYR A 215 -7.56 0.90 -4.46
N PRO A 216 -8.66 0.83 -5.24
CA PRO A 216 -8.61 1.06 -6.67
C PRO A 216 -8.10 2.47 -7.01
N GLU A 217 -7.32 2.58 -8.09
CA GLU A 217 -6.87 3.86 -8.65
C GLU A 217 -6.04 4.77 -7.71
N GLN A 218 -5.52 4.27 -6.58
CA GLN A 218 -4.69 5.04 -5.65
C GLN A 218 -3.17 4.85 -5.84
N MET A 219 -2.75 3.95 -6.73
CA MET A 219 -1.34 3.81 -7.09
C MET A 219 -1.04 4.61 -8.35
N ASP A 220 -0.10 5.56 -8.28
CA ASP A 220 0.33 6.35 -9.44
C ASP A 220 1.38 5.60 -10.27
N ARG A 221 2.50 5.22 -9.66
CA ARG A 221 3.57 4.44 -10.30
C ARG A 221 4.34 3.57 -9.31
N ILE A 222 5.00 2.55 -9.86
CA ILE A 222 5.99 1.75 -9.15
C ILE A 222 7.32 1.96 -9.86
N VAL A 223 8.32 2.49 -9.17
CA VAL A 223 9.68 2.66 -9.69
C VAL A 223 10.53 1.50 -9.19
N CYS A 224 10.95 0.63 -10.11
CA CYS A 224 11.75 -0.55 -9.78
C CYS A 224 13.21 -0.34 -10.22
N VAL A 225 14.14 -0.49 -9.28
CA VAL A 225 15.58 -0.30 -9.46
C VAL A 225 16.35 -1.57 -9.09
N ASN A 226 17.57 -1.70 -9.62
CA ASN A 226 18.46 -2.84 -9.34
C ASN A 226 17.84 -4.21 -9.65
N HIS A 227 16.81 -4.24 -10.50
CA HIS A 227 16.17 -5.47 -10.94
C HIS A 227 17.14 -6.34 -11.77
N SER A 228 17.11 -7.64 -11.51
CA SER A 228 17.94 -8.65 -12.19
C SER A 228 17.10 -9.53 -13.11
N SER A 229 17.73 -10.45 -13.86
CA SER A 229 17.00 -11.43 -14.68
C SER A 229 16.04 -12.30 -13.83
N LEU A 230 16.40 -12.57 -12.58
CA LEU A 230 15.54 -13.26 -11.62
C LEU A 230 14.22 -12.49 -11.39
N PHE A 231 14.31 -11.17 -11.14
CA PHE A 231 13.13 -10.33 -11.00
C PHE A 231 12.23 -10.41 -12.23
N HIS A 232 12.81 -10.31 -13.44
CA HIS A 232 12.04 -10.35 -14.68
C HIS A 232 11.32 -11.68 -14.90
N GLY A 233 11.92 -12.80 -14.49
CA GLY A 233 11.25 -14.10 -14.49
C GLY A 233 10.00 -14.12 -13.62
N VAL A 234 10.12 -13.62 -12.38
CA VAL A 234 9.02 -13.57 -11.40
C VAL A 234 7.94 -12.58 -11.83
N TRP A 235 8.33 -11.39 -12.28
CA TRP A 235 7.41 -10.38 -12.80
C TRP A 235 6.60 -10.88 -13.99
N ASN A 236 7.23 -11.66 -14.90
CA ASN A 236 6.52 -12.24 -16.04
C ASN A 236 5.44 -13.25 -15.63
N ALA A 237 5.62 -13.97 -14.52
CA ALA A 237 4.58 -14.84 -13.98
C ALA A 237 3.46 -14.04 -13.29
N ILE A 238 3.82 -13.07 -12.44
CA ILE A 238 2.84 -12.30 -11.65
C ILE A 238 1.99 -11.38 -12.53
N LYS A 239 2.58 -10.75 -13.55
CA LYS A 239 1.85 -9.77 -14.39
C LYS A 239 0.64 -10.35 -15.12
N MET A 240 0.55 -11.67 -15.26
CA MET A 240 -0.61 -12.35 -15.85
C MET A 240 -1.88 -12.24 -14.99
N PHE A 241 -1.72 -11.95 -13.69
CA PHE A 241 -2.80 -11.76 -12.72
C PHE A 241 -3.03 -10.29 -12.37
N ILE A 242 -2.32 -9.37 -13.04
CA ILE A 242 -2.38 -7.93 -12.78
C ILE A 242 -3.07 -7.24 -13.97
N ASP A 243 -4.02 -6.35 -13.69
CA ASP A 243 -4.67 -5.53 -14.72
C ASP A 243 -3.63 -4.77 -15.60
N PRO A 244 -3.81 -4.71 -16.93
CA PRO A 244 -2.86 -4.03 -17.82
C PRO A 244 -2.57 -2.56 -17.47
N LYS A 245 -3.52 -1.81 -16.90
CA LYS A 245 -3.29 -0.43 -16.43
C LYS A 245 -2.29 -0.44 -15.27
N THR A 246 -2.42 -1.38 -14.36
CA THR A 246 -1.48 -1.58 -13.24
C THR A 246 -0.11 -2.05 -13.72
N VAL A 247 -0.02 -2.93 -14.71
CA VAL A 247 1.26 -3.31 -15.34
C VAL A 247 1.97 -2.09 -15.93
N LYS A 248 1.24 -1.18 -16.59
CA LYS A 248 1.80 0.07 -17.15
C LYS A 248 2.35 1.03 -16.09
N LYS A 249 1.91 0.92 -14.83
CA LYS A 249 2.41 1.73 -13.70
C LYS A 249 3.82 1.30 -13.26
N MET A 250 4.26 0.08 -13.60
CA MET A 250 5.63 -0.39 -13.33
C MET A 250 6.65 0.27 -14.25
N LYS A 251 7.64 0.97 -13.67
CA LYS A 251 8.70 1.71 -14.35
C LYS A 251 10.06 1.16 -13.94
N PHE A 252 10.72 0.48 -14.88
CA PHE A 252 12.06 -0.07 -14.70
C PHE A 252 13.12 1.00 -14.96
N VAL A 253 14.00 1.23 -13.97
CA VAL A 253 15.07 2.22 -14.04
C VAL A 253 16.43 1.55 -13.83
N ARG A 254 17.29 1.65 -14.85
CA ARG A 254 18.64 1.09 -14.87
C ARG A 254 19.65 2.16 -15.27
N GLY A 255 20.85 2.06 -14.68
CA GLY A 255 21.96 2.99 -14.91
C GLY A 255 21.93 4.19 -13.95
N LYS A 256 23.09 4.56 -13.42
CA LYS A 256 23.24 5.60 -12.37
C LYS A 256 22.68 6.94 -12.82
N ASP A 257 23.09 7.43 -13.98
CA ASP A 257 22.69 8.77 -14.45
C ASP A 257 21.20 8.85 -14.79
N LYS A 258 20.63 7.77 -15.36
CA LYS A 258 19.19 7.69 -15.64
C LYS A 258 18.39 7.66 -14.34
N MET A 259 18.85 6.90 -13.35
CA MET A 259 18.25 6.86 -12.01
C MET A 259 18.27 8.24 -11.36
N GLN A 260 19.43 8.89 -11.34
CA GLN A 260 19.57 10.24 -10.77
C GLN A 260 18.64 11.26 -11.44
N ARG A 261 18.59 11.30 -12.78
CA ARG A 261 17.69 12.21 -13.51
C ARG A 261 16.22 11.92 -13.21
N LYS A 262 15.81 10.64 -13.30
CA LYS A 262 14.41 10.26 -13.05
C LYS A 262 13.98 10.50 -11.62
N PHE A 263 14.87 10.27 -10.65
CA PHE A 263 14.55 10.47 -9.25
C PHE A 263 14.38 11.95 -8.95
N ARG A 264 15.24 12.84 -9.48
CA ARG A 264 15.05 14.29 -9.34
C ARG A 264 13.76 14.78 -10.01
N GLU A 265 13.46 14.26 -11.20
CA GLU A 265 12.24 14.59 -11.94
C GLU A 265 10.97 14.20 -11.18
N ILE A 266 10.96 13.08 -10.47
CA ILE A 266 9.76 12.56 -9.79
C ILE A 266 9.69 13.04 -8.34
N PHE A 267 10.82 12.98 -7.61
CA PHE A 267 10.88 13.12 -6.16
C PHE A 267 11.46 14.45 -5.68
N GLY A 268 11.98 15.29 -6.59
CA GLY A 268 12.67 16.51 -6.23
C GLY A 268 14.06 16.23 -5.65
N GLU A 269 14.84 17.29 -5.39
CA GLU A 269 16.26 17.15 -5.02
C GLU A 269 16.45 16.42 -3.68
N HIS A 270 15.66 16.74 -2.65
CA HIS A 270 15.84 16.25 -1.29
C HIS A 270 15.59 14.73 -1.20
N LEU A 271 14.40 14.28 -1.63
CA LEU A 271 14.07 12.86 -1.58
C LEU A 271 14.85 12.06 -2.63
N ALA A 272 15.18 12.62 -3.80
CA ALA A 272 16.04 11.93 -4.76
C ALA A 272 17.44 11.67 -4.20
N ALA A 273 18.06 12.66 -3.54
CA ALA A 273 19.36 12.49 -2.91
C ALA A 273 19.31 11.40 -1.83
N TRP A 274 18.28 11.43 -0.98
CA TRP A 274 18.04 10.41 0.04
C TRP A 274 17.91 9.00 -0.55
N LEU A 275 17.04 8.82 -1.55
CA LEU A 275 16.80 7.53 -2.21
C LEU A 275 18.07 6.99 -2.87
N LEU A 276 18.84 7.84 -3.55
CA LEU A 276 20.09 7.43 -4.19
C LEU A 276 21.13 6.95 -3.17
N GLU A 277 21.22 7.61 -2.02
CA GLU A 277 22.15 7.22 -0.95
C GLU A 277 21.69 5.95 -0.24
N GLU A 278 20.41 5.83 0.09
CA GLU A 278 19.81 4.61 0.67
C GLU A 278 20.05 3.39 -0.25
N ILE A 279 19.78 3.52 -1.55
CA ILE A 279 20.03 2.46 -2.54
C ILE A 279 21.53 2.14 -2.66
N ARG A 280 22.41 3.15 -2.51
CA ARG A 280 23.86 2.93 -2.54
C ARG A 280 24.31 2.14 -1.32
N LEU A 281 23.82 2.47 -0.14
CA LEU A 281 24.15 1.81 1.13
C LEU A 281 23.65 0.36 1.15
N ASN A 282 22.45 0.10 0.61
CA ASN A 282 21.87 -1.24 0.50
C ASN A 282 22.69 -2.22 -0.36
N LYS A 283 23.59 -1.71 -1.21
CA LYS A 283 24.49 -2.51 -2.06
C LYS A 283 25.81 -2.89 -1.41
N LEU A 284 26.13 -2.33 -0.25
CA LEU A 284 27.39 -2.63 0.42
C LEU A 284 27.36 -4.05 1.00
N GLU A 285 28.50 -4.72 0.93
CA GLU A 285 28.69 -6.05 1.51
C GLU A 285 29.90 -6.03 2.48
N PRO A 286 29.71 -6.39 3.78
CA PRO A 286 28.44 -6.73 4.42
C PRO A 286 27.45 -5.54 4.46
N LEU A 287 26.16 -5.85 4.59
CA LEU A 287 25.12 -4.82 4.73
C LEU A 287 25.41 -3.97 5.97
N PRO A 288 25.41 -2.63 5.89
CA PRO A 288 25.67 -1.78 7.04
C PRO A 288 24.63 -1.96 8.14
N GLU A 289 25.05 -1.85 9.40
CA GLU A 289 24.14 -1.95 10.55
C GLU A 289 23.00 -0.92 10.47
N THR A 290 23.25 0.28 9.97
CA THR A 290 22.23 1.33 9.76
C THR A 290 21.17 0.94 8.74
N GLN A 291 21.46 0.00 7.83
CA GLN A 291 20.50 -0.53 6.87
C GLN A 291 19.82 -1.79 7.40
N GLU A 292 20.52 -2.62 8.18
CA GLU A 292 19.89 -3.72 8.93
C GLU A 292 18.89 -3.21 9.98
N ARG A 293 19.18 -2.07 10.62
CA ARG A 293 18.36 -1.38 11.63
C ARG A 293 17.82 -0.06 11.08
N PHE A 294 17.17 -0.13 9.91
CA PHE A 294 16.66 1.07 9.22
C PHE A 294 15.67 1.92 10.03
N TRP A 295 15.15 1.38 11.13
CA TRP A 295 14.21 2.05 12.02
C TRP A 295 14.90 3.00 13.02
N GLU A 296 16.22 3.07 13.04
CA GLU A 296 16.98 3.85 14.02
C GLU A 296 17.44 5.18 13.45
N ALA A 297 17.36 6.21 14.29
CA ALA A 297 17.94 7.50 13.99
C ALA A 297 19.47 7.39 13.85
N PRO A 298 20.10 8.21 13.00
CA PRO A 298 21.54 8.21 12.87
C PRO A 298 22.19 8.64 14.19
N MET A 299 23.34 8.04 14.51
CA MET A 299 24.10 8.32 15.73
C MET A 299 24.54 9.79 15.88
N ARG A 300 24.67 10.51 14.75
CA ARG A 300 25.09 11.92 14.71
C ARG A 300 24.30 12.68 13.64
N PRO A 301 23.99 13.97 13.86
CA PRO A 301 23.40 14.82 12.84
C PRO A 301 24.24 14.86 11.55
N GLY A 302 23.56 14.97 10.40
CA GLY A 302 24.20 15.05 9.08
C GLY A 302 24.60 13.70 8.47
N LEU A 303 24.45 12.59 9.19
CA LEU A 303 24.51 11.26 8.60
C LEU A 303 23.18 10.90 7.93
N HIS A 304 23.22 9.95 7.00
CA HIS A 304 22.05 9.43 6.32
C HIS A 304 21.08 8.79 7.33
N ASP A 305 19.84 9.29 7.39
CA ASP A 305 18.79 8.76 8.24
C ASP A 305 17.97 7.72 7.47
N PRO A 306 18.05 6.42 7.81
CA PRO A 306 17.34 5.38 7.08
C PRO A 306 15.81 5.44 7.28
N ARG A 307 15.28 6.24 8.22
CA ARG A 307 13.84 6.32 8.48
C ARG A 307 13.09 7.10 7.39
N GLY A 308 13.77 8.00 6.68
CA GLY A 308 13.23 8.77 5.56
C GLY A 308 14.01 10.07 5.32
N CYS A 309 13.58 10.86 4.32
CA CYS A 309 14.17 12.18 4.08
C CYS A 309 13.90 13.13 5.26
N ALA A 310 14.78 14.12 5.46
CA ALA A 310 14.75 15.02 6.61
C ALA A 310 13.36 15.64 6.85
N ASP A 311 12.77 16.26 5.83
CA ASP A 311 11.45 16.90 5.92
C ASP A 311 10.34 15.94 6.39
N TYR A 312 10.41 14.66 6.00
CA TYR A 312 9.46 13.65 6.44
C TYR A 312 9.73 13.21 7.88
N VAL A 313 11.00 12.98 8.23
CA VAL A 313 11.39 12.56 9.58
C VAL A 313 11.02 13.63 10.60
N GLU A 314 11.39 14.89 10.34
CA GLU A 314 11.12 16.03 11.22
C GLU A 314 9.63 16.28 11.42
N LYS A 315 8.80 16.04 10.39
CA LYS A 315 7.36 16.33 10.44
C LYS A 315 6.50 15.18 10.96
N TYR A 316 6.86 13.93 10.65
CA TYR A 316 5.99 12.77 10.88
C TYR A 316 6.60 11.70 11.78
N VAL A 317 7.93 11.57 11.82
CA VAL A 317 8.59 10.49 12.57
C VAL A 317 8.98 10.96 13.96
N ASP A 318 9.81 12.00 14.06
CA ASP A 318 10.31 12.48 15.35
C ASP A 318 9.20 13.02 16.27
N PRO A 319 8.20 13.79 15.78
CA PRO A 319 7.11 14.27 16.63
C PRO A 319 5.96 13.25 16.78
N TYR A 320 6.11 12.00 16.34
CA TYR A 320 5.00 11.03 16.26
C TYR A 320 4.19 10.93 17.56
N PHE A 321 4.84 10.75 18.72
CA PHE A 321 4.13 10.61 19.99
C PHE A 321 3.49 11.90 20.49
N ILE A 322 4.06 13.06 20.14
CA ILE A 322 3.45 14.36 20.43
C ILE A 322 2.17 14.50 19.59
N ASN A 323 2.25 14.19 18.29
CA ASN A 323 1.12 14.24 17.38
C ASN A 323 0.04 13.22 17.76
N LEU A 324 0.42 12.02 18.17
CA LEU A 324 -0.50 10.98 18.63
C LEU A 324 -1.31 11.46 19.85
N ALA A 325 -0.65 12.08 20.83
CA ALA A 325 -1.31 12.63 22.00
C ALA A 325 -2.28 13.79 21.67
N GLN A 326 -1.98 14.57 20.63
CA GLN A 326 -2.77 15.74 20.23
C GLN A 326 -3.93 15.41 19.29
N GLN A 327 -3.74 14.46 18.37
CA GLN A 327 -4.66 14.18 17.26
C GLN A 327 -5.44 12.88 17.46
N GLY A 328 -4.96 11.97 18.31
CA GLY A 328 -5.52 10.63 18.48
C GLY A 328 -5.08 9.63 17.41
N GLU A 329 -5.32 8.35 17.70
CA GLU A 329 -4.78 7.21 16.94
C GLU A 329 -5.30 7.11 15.50
N LEU A 330 -6.56 7.47 15.27
CA LEU A 330 -7.18 7.35 13.94
C LEU A 330 -6.70 8.43 12.96
N ALA A 331 -6.31 9.60 13.46
CA ALA A 331 -5.92 10.75 12.64
C ALA A 331 -4.40 10.84 12.44
N VAL A 332 -3.60 10.45 13.43
CA VAL A 332 -2.15 10.61 13.36
C VAL A 332 -1.51 9.70 12.31
N ALA A 333 -0.61 10.25 11.50
CA ALA A 333 0.23 9.45 10.63
C ALA A 333 1.19 8.57 11.46
N ARG A 334 1.14 7.26 11.25
CA ARG A 334 1.96 6.30 12.01
C ARG A 334 3.22 5.92 11.21
N PRO A 335 4.44 6.07 11.77
CA PRO A 335 5.66 5.60 11.12
C PRO A 335 5.70 4.06 11.14
N HIS A 336 6.66 3.45 10.45
CA HIS A 336 6.82 1.98 10.46
C HIS A 336 6.80 1.41 11.91
N PRO A 337 6.18 0.25 12.19
CA PRO A 337 6.06 -0.26 13.56
C PRO A 337 7.40 -0.35 14.30
N ASN A 338 8.46 -0.81 13.64
CA ASN A 338 9.81 -0.79 14.23
C ASN A 338 10.32 0.59 14.64
N ILE A 339 9.95 1.66 13.93
CA ILE A 339 10.33 3.03 14.27
C ILE A 339 9.56 3.48 15.53
N ALA A 340 8.25 3.22 15.58
CA ALA A 340 7.43 3.54 16.75
C ALA A 340 7.85 2.78 18.01
N ASP A 341 8.15 1.48 17.86
CA ASP A 341 8.62 0.65 18.96
C ASP A 341 10.00 1.09 19.46
N GLN A 342 10.92 1.44 18.55
CA GLN A 342 12.24 1.95 18.89
C GLN A 342 12.14 3.22 19.73
N GLN A 343 11.29 4.17 19.33
CA GLN A 343 11.09 5.42 20.06
C GLN A 343 10.46 5.23 21.45
N THR A 344 9.71 4.13 21.66
CA THR A 344 9.12 3.78 22.97
C THR A 344 9.99 2.82 23.80
N GLY A 345 11.12 2.36 23.26
CA GLY A 345 11.94 1.33 23.89
C GLY A 345 11.28 -0.05 23.95
N ARG A 346 10.22 -0.28 23.16
CA ARG A 346 9.46 -1.55 23.09
C ARG A 346 9.91 -2.46 21.95
N ILE A 347 10.91 -2.05 21.17
CA ILE A 347 11.45 -2.85 20.08
C ILE A 347 11.94 -4.21 20.59
N ALA A 348 11.55 -5.29 19.92
CA ALA A 348 12.08 -6.61 20.24
C ALA A 348 13.57 -6.74 19.86
N SER A 349 14.22 -7.81 20.33
CA SER A 349 15.63 -8.04 20.01
C SER A 349 15.82 -8.35 18.52
N HIS A 350 16.58 -7.50 17.82
CA HIS A 350 16.96 -7.74 16.44
C HIS A 350 18.14 -8.74 16.35
N ILE A 351 17.98 -9.79 15.54
CA ILE A 351 19.06 -10.74 15.25
C ILE A 351 19.72 -10.37 13.90
N PRO A 352 21.00 -10.00 13.83
CA PRO A 352 21.65 -9.63 12.57
C PRO A 352 21.60 -10.72 11.50
N LYS A 353 21.50 -10.33 10.22
CA LYS A 353 21.37 -11.29 9.10
C LYS A 353 22.58 -12.23 9.00
N ALA A 354 23.77 -11.72 9.26
CA ALA A 354 25.00 -12.51 9.28
C ALA A 354 24.99 -13.61 10.36
N ALA A 355 24.37 -13.35 11.52
CA ALA A 355 24.23 -14.33 12.60
C ALA A 355 23.21 -15.43 12.25
N ARG A 356 22.11 -15.07 11.58
CA ARG A 356 21.07 -16.02 11.13
C ARG A 356 21.61 -17.05 10.13
N LYS A 357 22.43 -16.62 9.15
CA LYS A 357 23.08 -17.54 8.18
C LYS A 357 23.97 -18.60 8.84
N LYS A 358 24.58 -18.28 9.99
CA LYS A 358 25.39 -19.24 10.77
C LYS A 358 24.52 -20.26 11.51
N ALA A 359 23.35 -19.85 12.00
CA ALA A 359 22.39 -20.74 12.66
C ALA A 359 21.68 -21.70 11.68
N GLY A 360 21.30 -21.23 10.49
CA GLY A 360 20.61 -22.02 9.46
C GLY A 360 21.44 -23.12 8.79
N LYS A 361 22.74 -23.24 9.09
CA LYS A 361 23.56 -24.39 8.68
C LYS A 361 23.35 -25.63 9.55
N LYS A 362 22.61 -25.54 10.65
CA LYS A 362 22.09 -26.71 11.37
C LYS A 362 20.68 -27.00 10.85
N GLN A 363 20.50 -28.13 10.17
CA GLN A 363 19.17 -28.59 9.74
C GLN A 363 18.24 -28.73 10.96
N PRO A 364 17.00 -28.22 10.91
CA PRO A 364 16.00 -28.52 11.93
C PRO A 364 15.75 -30.03 11.94
N SER A 365 15.69 -30.65 13.12
CA SER A 365 15.42 -32.08 13.24
C SER A 365 14.05 -32.42 12.61
N GLN A 366 13.89 -33.66 12.13
CA GLN A 366 12.60 -34.12 11.58
C GLN A 366 11.42 -33.89 12.56
N GLN A 367 11.68 -33.96 13.87
CA GLN A 367 10.71 -33.63 14.91
C GLN A 367 10.27 -32.15 14.90
N GLN A 368 11.20 -31.22 14.68
CA GLN A 368 10.86 -29.78 14.61
C GLN A 368 10.08 -29.44 13.33
N GLN A 369 10.35 -30.14 12.23
CA GLN A 369 9.60 -29.98 10.99
C GLN A 369 8.18 -30.57 11.11
N GLN A 370 8.03 -31.72 11.77
CA GLN A 370 6.72 -32.31 12.05
C GLN A 370 5.89 -31.46 13.02
N GLN A 371 6.51 -30.88 14.07
CA GLN A 371 5.79 -29.99 14.99
C GLN A 371 5.31 -28.70 14.31
N GLN A 372 6.10 -28.11 13.40
CA GLN A 372 5.67 -26.93 12.64
C GLN A 372 4.52 -27.26 11.67
N GLN A 373 4.56 -28.41 11.01
CA GLN A 373 3.44 -28.85 10.17
C GLN A 373 2.18 -29.14 10.97
N GLN A 374 2.30 -29.74 12.16
CA GLN A 374 1.16 -29.99 13.04
C GLN A 374 0.55 -28.69 13.59
N GLN A 375 1.36 -27.70 13.96
CA GLN A 375 0.87 -26.39 14.41
C GLN A 375 0.15 -25.63 13.29
N GLN A 376 0.66 -25.69 12.05
CA GLN A 376 0.00 -25.07 10.89
C GLN A 376 -1.32 -25.76 10.54
N GLN A 377 -1.39 -27.09 10.64
CA GLN A 377 -2.63 -27.84 10.44
C GLN A 377 -3.66 -27.56 11.54
N GLN A 378 -3.24 -27.45 12.81
CA GLN A 378 -4.13 -27.11 13.92
C GLN A 378 -4.69 -25.68 13.79
N HIS A 379 -3.86 -24.71 13.38
CA HIS A 379 -4.33 -23.35 13.13
C HIS A 379 -5.30 -23.27 11.93
N GLY A 380 -5.04 -24.00 10.85
CA GLY A 380 -5.95 -24.07 9.70
C GLY A 380 -7.32 -24.68 10.06
N LEU A 381 -7.34 -25.67 10.95
CA LEU A 381 -8.57 -26.28 11.45
C LEU A 381 -9.33 -25.35 12.42
N GLN A 382 -8.64 -24.58 13.27
CA GLN A 382 -9.26 -23.58 14.14
C GLN A 382 -9.87 -22.41 13.35
N SER A 383 -9.21 -21.95 12.28
CA SER A 383 -9.76 -20.90 11.40
C SER A 383 -10.98 -21.36 10.58
N GLN A 384 -11.03 -22.64 10.21
CA GLN A 384 -12.20 -23.22 9.55
C GLN A 384 -13.35 -23.46 10.53
N ALA A 385 -13.05 -23.83 11.79
CA ALA A 385 -14.05 -23.95 12.85
C ALA A 385 -14.67 -22.60 13.24
N SER A 386 -13.90 -21.51 13.26
CA SER A 386 -14.45 -20.15 13.48
C SER A 386 -15.30 -19.66 12.31
N ALA A 387 -14.99 -20.07 11.07
CA ALA A 387 -15.80 -19.76 9.90
C ALA A 387 -17.09 -20.61 9.82
N ALA A 388 -17.05 -21.87 10.29
CA ALA A 388 -18.23 -22.74 10.37
C ALA A 388 -19.14 -22.42 11.57
N GLY A 389 -18.59 -21.91 12.69
CA GLY A 389 -19.34 -21.49 13.87
C GLY A 389 -20.17 -20.22 13.69
N ALA A 390 -19.89 -19.42 12.65
CA ALA A 390 -20.71 -18.27 12.27
C ALA A 390 -22.00 -18.67 11.50
N SER A 391 -22.19 -19.96 11.20
CA SER A 391 -23.34 -20.49 10.45
C SER A 391 -24.34 -21.27 11.32
N ALA A 392 -24.16 -21.30 12.65
CA ALA A 392 -25.10 -21.96 13.56
C ALA A 392 -25.32 -21.08 14.81
N ALA A 393 -26.12 -20.02 14.65
CA ALA A 393 -26.68 -19.31 15.78
C ALA A 393 -27.75 -20.21 16.43
N ASP A 394 -27.64 -20.41 17.75
CA ASP A 394 -28.61 -21.10 18.58
C ASP A 394 -29.83 -20.20 18.79
N PRO A 395 -31.02 -20.54 18.26
CA PRO A 395 -32.21 -19.68 18.33
C PRO A 395 -32.75 -19.48 19.76
N ALA A 396 -32.25 -20.22 20.76
CA ALA A 396 -32.64 -20.05 22.15
C ALA A 396 -31.95 -18.87 22.85
N ALA A 397 -30.74 -18.48 22.42
CA ALA A 397 -29.97 -17.41 23.05
C ALA A 397 -30.49 -16.00 22.67
N ASP A 398 -31.10 -15.85 21.50
CA ASP A 398 -31.66 -14.58 21.03
C ASP A 398 -33.01 -14.24 21.68
N GLN A 399 -33.77 -15.24 22.16
CA GLN A 399 -35.04 -15.00 22.87
C GLN A 399 -34.85 -14.36 24.24
N GLU A 400 -33.75 -14.69 24.94
CA GLU A 400 -33.43 -14.09 26.24
C GLU A 400 -32.93 -12.64 26.09
N LEU A 401 -32.24 -12.32 24.99
CA LEU A 401 -31.74 -10.98 24.69
C LEU A 401 -32.85 -10.03 24.23
N LEU A 402 -33.84 -10.52 23.47
CA LEU A 402 -34.96 -9.72 22.97
C LEU A 402 -35.99 -9.38 24.08
N ALA A 403 -36.14 -10.24 25.09
CA ALA A 403 -36.98 -9.96 26.26
C ALA A 403 -36.42 -8.82 27.14
N ALA A 404 -35.10 -8.62 27.15
CA ALA A 404 -34.44 -7.55 27.90
C ALA A 404 -34.69 -6.14 27.33
N TYR A 405 -35.10 -6.04 26.05
CA TYR A 405 -35.37 -4.77 25.37
C TYR A 405 -36.88 -4.49 25.15
N GLY A 406 -37.77 -5.29 25.73
CA GLY A 406 -39.21 -5.00 25.75
C GLY A 406 -39.91 -5.05 24.39
N VAL A 407 -39.36 -5.81 23.43
CA VAL A 407 -39.96 -5.96 22.10
C VAL A 407 -40.71 -7.29 22.03
N THR A 408 -42.04 -7.24 21.92
CA THR A 408 -42.87 -8.43 21.67
C THR A 408 -42.92 -8.75 20.17
N PRO A 409 -42.60 -9.98 19.73
CA PRO A 409 -42.74 -10.37 18.33
C PRO A 409 -44.20 -10.52 17.93
N VAL A 410 -44.56 -10.03 16.74
CA VAL A 410 -45.86 -10.26 16.09
C VAL A 410 -45.82 -11.63 15.39
N SER A 411 -46.82 -12.48 15.63
CA SER A 411 -46.94 -13.82 15.03
C SER A 411 -47.33 -13.77 13.57
N VAL A 412 -46.64 -14.55 12.74
CA VAL A 412 -46.97 -14.79 11.33
C VAL A 412 -47.85 -16.04 11.26
N ASP A 413 -49.16 -15.85 11.39
CA ASP A 413 -50.20 -16.82 11.05
C ASP A 413 -51.34 -16.01 10.41
N GLU A 414 -51.09 -15.51 9.20
CA GLU A 414 -52.09 -15.00 8.26
C GLU A 414 -51.33 -14.69 6.97
N LEU A 415 -51.33 -15.63 6.02
CA LEU A 415 -51.17 -15.45 4.55
C LEU A 415 -50.93 -16.82 3.87
N GLU A 416 -51.83 -17.78 4.07
CA GLU A 416 -52.06 -18.87 3.11
C GLU A 416 -53.57 -19.03 2.95
N ASP A 417 -54.18 -18.19 2.11
CA ASP A 417 -55.48 -18.46 1.49
C ASP A 417 -55.62 -17.60 0.22
N ALA A 418 -56.14 -18.22 -0.85
CA ALA A 418 -56.30 -17.79 -2.25
C ALA A 418 -55.12 -18.15 -3.19
N SER A 419 -55.27 -18.95 -4.24
CA SER A 419 -56.48 -19.46 -4.91
C SER A 419 -56.10 -20.57 -5.91
N ASP A 420 -56.85 -21.67 -5.86
CA ASP A 420 -57.09 -22.62 -6.96
C ASP A 420 -57.60 -21.90 -8.22
N SER A 421 -57.16 -22.35 -9.42
CA SER A 421 -58.05 -22.86 -10.48
C SER A 421 -57.32 -23.12 -11.82
N ASP A 422 -57.60 -24.30 -12.38
CA ASP A 422 -57.60 -24.70 -13.81
C ASP A 422 -56.25 -24.86 -14.55
N SER A 423 -56.00 -25.89 -15.36
CA SER A 423 -56.78 -27.07 -15.81
C SER A 423 -55.85 -27.99 -16.62
N ASP A 424 -56.07 -29.30 -16.51
CA ASP A 424 -55.86 -30.42 -17.45
C ASP A 424 -54.99 -30.25 -18.72
N VAL A 425 -54.12 -31.25 -18.97
CA VAL A 425 -54.27 -32.24 -20.08
C VAL A 425 -53.11 -33.25 -20.05
N ASP A 426 -53.49 -34.54 -19.98
CA ASP A 426 -52.71 -35.75 -20.27
C ASP A 426 -51.88 -35.66 -21.58
N ASN A 427 -50.67 -36.26 -21.61
CA ASN A 427 -50.48 -37.51 -22.35
C ASN A 427 -49.11 -38.17 -22.11
N LYS A 428 -49.17 -39.50 -22.12
CA LYS A 428 -48.10 -40.49 -22.11
C LYS A 428 -47.18 -40.34 -23.33
N ASP A 429 -45.90 -40.65 -23.15
CA ASP A 429 -45.29 -41.79 -23.85
C ASP A 429 -43.88 -42.07 -23.35
N GLY A 430 -43.63 -43.34 -23.04
CA GLY A 430 -42.31 -43.85 -22.70
C GLY A 430 -41.54 -44.30 -23.93
N ARG A 431 -40.21 -44.24 -23.88
CA ARG A 431 -39.37 -45.29 -24.50
C ARG A 431 -37.97 -45.35 -23.92
N LYS A 432 -37.61 -46.57 -23.52
CA LYS A 432 -36.27 -47.09 -23.24
C LYS A 432 -35.35 -46.95 -24.47
N THR A 433 -34.05 -46.73 -24.22
CA THR A 433 -32.86 -47.49 -24.71
C THR A 433 -31.59 -46.68 -24.39
N ALA A 434 -30.70 -47.11 -23.50
CA ALA A 434 -29.58 -48.06 -23.68
C ALA A 434 -28.37 -47.52 -24.49
N LYS A 435 -27.26 -47.32 -23.74
CA LYS A 435 -25.81 -47.47 -24.07
C LYS A 435 -25.39 -47.59 -25.54
N THR A 436 -24.36 -46.84 -25.92
CA THR A 436 -23.08 -47.36 -26.45
C THR A 436 -21.94 -46.32 -26.42
N ASN A 437 -20.73 -46.88 -26.36
CA ASN A 437 -19.40 -46.29 -26.26
C ASN A 437 -18.97 -45.40 -27.45
N GLY A 438 -17.91 -44.60 -27.25
CA GLY A 438 -17.09 -44.09 -28.34
C GLY A 438 -15.90 -43.25 -27.86
N ALA A 439 -14.73 -43.88 -27.76
CA ALA A 439 -13.43 -43.24 -27.60
C ALA A 439 -12.80 -42.91 -28.97
N GLY A 440 -11.86 -41.96 -28.99
CA GLY A 440 -10.98 -41.60 -30.11
C GLY A 440 -11.18 -40.13 -30.51
N GLN A 441 -10.18 -39.25 -30.55
CA GLN A 441 -8.72 -39.39 -30.63
C GLN A 441 -8.02 -38.31 -29.79
#